data_AF-W4QEE7-F1
#
_entry.id   AF-W4QEE7-F1
#
_cell.length_a   1.000
_cell.length_b   1.000
_cell.length_c   1.000
_cell.angle_alpha   90.00
_cell.angle_beta   90.00
_cell.angle_gamma   90.00
#
_symmetry.space_group_name_H-M   'P 1'
#
loop_
_entity.id
_entity.type
_entity.pdbx_description
1 polymer ?
#
loop_
_entity_poly.entity_id
_entity_poly.type
_entity_poly.pdbx_seq_one_letter_code
_entity_poly.pdbx_strand_id
1 'polypeptide(L)'
;MMISNPKDRISTVQAVIFIVSYIIAIGILTLPRVTVEEANSPDVWITVIIGGLIAMIAGIVLGKLCQQFPERTFYQFSQDIVGKVIGWLLSLLIIFYFLTLSAFEIRVLAEVTGFYLLEDTPTWAIIMPMMW
;
A
#
# COMPACT_ATOMS: atom_id res chain seq x y z
N MET A 1 12.49 -5.73 24.04
CA MET A 1 13.17 -6.50 22.98
C MET A 1 12.19 -7.57 22.53
N MET A 2 11.52 -7.38 21.39
CA MET A 2 10.56 -8.36 20.86
C MET A 2 11.39 -9.51 20.27
N ILE A 3 11.42 -10.65 20.96
CA ILE A 3 12.10 -11.85 20.47
C ILE A 3 11.23 -12.41 19.34
N SER A 4 11.57 -12.13 18.08
CA SER A 4 10.88 -12.72 16.92
C SER A 4 11.17 -14.22 16.91
N ASN A 5 10.14 -15.06 17.02
CA ASN A 5 10.31 -16.50 16.84
C ASN A 5 10.73 -16.76 15.38
N PRO A 6 11.65 -17.69 15.07
CA PRO A 6 11.96 -18.04 13.68
C PRO A 6 10.73 -18.44 12.85
N LYS A 7 9.63 -18.85 13.50
CA LYS A 7 8.32 -19.09 12.85
C LYS A 7 7.58 -17.81 12.41
N ASP A 8 7.92 -16.64 12.95
CA ASP A 8 7.27 -15.35 12.64
C ASP A 8 7.96 -14.60 11.49
N ARG A 9 9.02 -15.17 10.91
CA ARG A 9 9.78 -14.57 9.80
C ARG A 9 9.31 -15.12 8.47
N ILE A 10 9.01 -14.22 7.54
CA ILE A 10 8.70 -14.57 6.15
C ILE A 10 9.99 -14.75 5.35
N SER A 11 9.99 -15.70 4.41
CA SER A 11 11.10 -15.87 3.48
C SER A 11 11.17 -14.69 2.49
N THR A 12 12.32 -14.47 1.87
CA THR A 12 12.47 -13.41 0.84
C THR A 12 11.45 -13.57 -0.28
N VAL A 13 11.19 -14.80 -0.72
CA VAL A 13 10.19 -15.08 -1.76
C VAL A 13 8.78 -14.75 -1.28
N GLN A 14 8.43 -15.11 -0.04
CA GLN A 14 7.13 -14.75 0.54
C GLN A 14 6.96 -13.24 0.66
N ALA A 15 8.00 -12.52 1.07
CA ALA A 15 7.98 -11.06 1.14
C ALA A 15 7.80 -10.42 -0.25
N VAL A 16 8.51 -10.91 -1.26
CA VAL A 16 8.38 -10.43 -2.65
C VAL A 16 6.97 -10.68 -3.17
N ILE A 17 6.44 -11.90 -2.99
CA ILE A 17 5.08 -12.23 -3.41
C ILE A 17 4.07 -11.33 -2.70
N PHE A 18 4.20 -11.15 -1.38
CA PHE A 18 3.30 -10.30 -0.61
C PHE A 18 3.29 -8.85 -1.11
N ILE A 19 4.47 -8.27 -1.32
CA ILE A 19 4.61 -6.89 -1.82
C ILE A 19 4.03 -6.76 -3.23
N VAL A 20 4.33 -7.70 -4.13
CA VAL A 20 3.82 -7.67 -5.51
C VAL A 20 2.30 -7.82 -5.54
N SER A 21 1.75 -8.78 -4.80
CA SER A 21 0.29 -8.97 -4.69
C SER A 21 -0.41 -7.73 -4.14
N TYR A 22 0.18 -7.09 -3.12
CA TYR A 22 -0.34 -5.85 -2.56
C TYR A 22 -0.34 -4.69 -3.56
N ILE A 23 0.75 -4.51 -4.32
CA ILE A 23 0.85 -3.44 -5.33
C ILE A 23 -0.17 -3.65 -6.47
N ILE A 24 -0.40 -4.90 -6.89
CA ILE A 24 -1.29 -5.22 -8.01
C ILE A 24 -2.77 -5.07 -7.64
N ALA A 25 -3.14 -5.33 -6.38
CA ALA A 25 -4.52 -5.48 -5.90
C ALA A 25 -5.56 -4.57 -6.57
N ILE A 26 -5.56 -3.27 -6.28
CA ILE A 26 -6.49 -2.30 -6.89
C ILE A 26 -5.80 -1.44 -7.96
N GLY A 27 -4.47 -1.32 -7.87
CA GLY A 27 -3.69 -0.47 -8.76
C GLY A 27 -3.85 -0.85 -10.23
N ILE A 28 -3.97 -2.13 -10.57
CA ILE A 28 -4.02 -2.53 -11.98
C ILE A 28 -5.35 -2.15 -12.68
N LEU A 29 -6.45 -2.05 -11.94
CA LEU A 29 -7.78 -1.76 -12.50
C LEU A 29 -8.05 -0.25 -12.55
N THR A 30 -7.65 0.47 -11.51
CA THR A 30 -7.94 1.90 -11.36
C THR A 30 -6.96 2.77 -12.14
N LEU A 31 -5.69 2.39 -12.17
CA LEU A 31 -4.62 3.23 -12.69
C LEU A 31 -4.75 3.49 -14.21
N PRO A 32 -5.05 2.51 -15.08
CA PRO A 32 -5.25 2.77 -16.52
C PRO A 32 -6.44 3.71 -16.78
N ARG A 33 -7.57 3.51 -16.07
CA ARG A 33 -8.77 4.33 -16.25
C ARG A 33 -8.50 5.78 -15.87
N VAL A 34 -8.00 6.01 -14.65
CA VAL A 34 -7.75 7.36 -14.13
C VAL A 34 -6.70 8.08 -14.98
N THR A 35 -5.64 7.38 -15.37
CA THR A 35 -4.55 8.02 -16.13
C THR A 35 -4.97 8.39 -17.56
N VAL A 36 -5.83 7.60 -18.21
CA VAL A 36 -6.39 7.96 -19.53
C VAL A 36 -7.41 9.10 -19.43
N GLU A 37 -8.28 9.08 -18.43
CA GLU A 37 -9.26 10.16 -18.17
C GLU A 37 -8.55 11.51 -17.94
N GLU A 38 -7.45 11.51 -17.17
CA GLU A 38 -6.70 12.73 -16.84
C GLU A 38 -5.78 13.20 -17.98
N ALA A 39 -5.05 12.29 -18.63
CA ALA A 39 -4.08 12.67 -19.66
C ALA A 39 -4.72 13.08 -20.99
N ASN A 40 -5.99 12.72 -21.24
CA ASN A 40 -6.71 12.94 -22.50
C ASN A 40 -5.93 12.51 -23.75
N SER A 41 -4.99 11.58 -23.59
CA SER A 41 -4.07 11.11 -24.63
C SER A 41 -3.83 9.61 -24.46
N PRO A 42 -3.71 8.83 -25.55
CA PRO A 42 -3.37 7.42 -25.48
C PRO A 42 -1.93 7.13 -25.05
N ASP A 43 -1.04 8.13 -25.00
CA ASP A 43 0.40 7.98 -24.66
C ASP A 43 0.69 7.87 -23.14
N VAL A 44 -0.33 7.51 -22.37
CA VAL A 44 -0.29 7.38 -20.90
C VAL A 44 0.73 6.37 -20.38
N TRP A 45 1.05 5.37 -21.19
CA TRP A 45 2.03 4.32 -20.84
C TRP A 45 3.40 4.89 -20.43
N ILE A 46 3.80 6.04 -20.99
CA ILE A 46 5.06 6.72 -20.64
C ILE A 46 5.02 7.21 -19.19
N THR A 47 3.92 7.83 -18.78
CA THR A 47 3.71 8.32 -17.41
C THR A 47 3.76 7.17 -16.40
N VAL A 48 3.18 6.03 -16.74
CA VAL A 48 3.20 4.81 -15.91
C VAL A 48 4.64 4.30 -15.73
N ILE A 49 5.44 4.25 -16.81
CA ILE A 49 6.84 3.84 -16.74
C ILE A 49 7.66 4.81 -15.87
N ILE A 50 7.49 6.12 -16.06
CA ILE A 50 8.20 7.13 -15.27
C ILE A 50 7.83 7.02 -13.79
N GLY A 51 6.54 6.86 -13.47
CA GLY A 51 6.06 6.63 -12.11
C GLY A 51 6.67 5.36 -11.50
N GLY A 52 6.73 4.28 -12.27
CA GLY A 52 7.38 3.03 -11.86
C GLY A 52 8.87 3.19 -11.55
N LEU A 53 9.62 3.95 -12.37
CA LEU A 53 11.03 4.24 -12.12
C LEU A 53 11.24 5.04 -10.83
N ILE A 54 10.41 6.06 -10.59
CA ILE A 54 10.45 6.85 -9.35
C ILE A 54 10.16 5.95 -8.14
N ALA A 55 9.13 5.10 -8.21
CA ALA A 55 8.80 4.15 -7.16
C ALA A 55 9.93 3.15 -6.90
N MET A 56 10.62 2.70 -7.95
CA MET A 56 11.76 1.78 -7.83
C MET A 56 12.94 2.45 -7.10
N ILE A 57 13.25 3.70 -7.42
CA ILE A 57 14.28 4.49 -6.71
C ILE A 57 13.91 4.63 -5.23
N ALA A 58 12.66 5.00 -4.93
CA ALA A 58 12.18 5.11 -3.55
C ALA A 58 12.28 3.76 -2.80
N GLY A 59 11.93 2.65 -3.46
CA GLY A 59 12.05 1.30 -2.91
C GLY A 59 13.50 0.91 -2.58
N ILE A 60 14.46 1.28 -3.43
CA ILE A 60 15.90 1.05 -3.17
C ILE A 60 16.35 1.86 -1.96
N VAL A 61 15.95 3.13 -1.84
CA VAL A 61 16.29 3.99 -0.69
C VAL A 61 15.71 3.41 0.60
N LEU A 62 14.43 3.02 0.61
CA LEU A 62 13.80 2.37 1.75
C LEU A 62 14.49 1.06 2.12
N GLY A 63 14.83 0.23 1.13
CA GLY A 63 15.57 -1.01 1.35
C GLY A 63 16.94 -0.78 1.99
N LYS A 64 17.68 0.25 1.55
CA LYS A 64 18.96 0.65 2.15
C LYS A 64 18.81 1.15 3.58
N LEU A 65 17.78 1.94 3.88
CA LEU A 65 17.48 2.39 5.24
C LEU A 65 17.16 1.22 6.17
N CYS A 66 16.34 0.26 5.73
CA CYS A 66 16.04 -0.94 6.49
C CYS A 66 17.28 -1.81 6.77
N GLN A 67 18.25 -1.84 5.84
CA GLN A 67 19.54 -2.51 6.05
C GLN A 67 20.44 -1.77 7.04
N GLN A 68 20.39 -0.43 7.05
CA GLN A 68 21.17 0.40 7.96
C GLN A 68 20.64 0.37 9.41
N PHE A 69 19.33 0.22 9.58
CA PHE A 69 18.66 0.12 10.88
C PHE A 69 18.02 -1.26 11.07
N PRO A 70 18.83 -2.33 11.18
CA PRO A 70 18.30 -3.68 11.35
C PRO A 70 17.49 -3.77 12.65
N GLU A 71 16.41 -4.55 12.61
CA GLU A 71 15.50 -4.83 13.74
C GLU A 71 14.73 -3.61 14.30
N ARG A 72 14.84 -2.44 13.66
CA ARG A 72 14.01 -1.27 13.98
C ARG A 72 12.85 -1.15 13.00
N THR A 73 11.70 -0.78 13.53
CA THR A 73 10.53 -0.48 12.69
C THR A 73 10.67 0.91 12.07
N PHE A 74 9.93 1.15 10.99
CA PHE A 74 9.82 2.49 10.38
C PHE A 74 9.57 3.58 11.43
N TYR A 75 8.67 3.33 12.38
CA TYR A 75 8.32 4.27 13.44
C TYR A 75 9.47 4.57 14.40
N GLN A 76 10.42 3.65 14.55
CA GLN A 76 11.58 3.83 15.42
C GLN A 76 12.72 4.54 14.68
N PHE A 77 13.15 4.02 13.53
CA PHE A 77 14.27 4.63 12.82
C PHE A 77 13.93 6.00 12.22
N SER A 78 12.66 6.28 11.89
CA SER A 78 12.25 7.63 11.45
C SER A 78 12.47 8.69 12.52
N GLN A 79 12.28 8.36 13.81
CA GLN A 79 12.56 9.27 14.92
C GLN A 79 14.06 9.49 15.11
N ASP A 80 14.89 8.48 14.83
CA ASP A 80 16.35 8.58 14.91
C ASP A 80 16.93 9.45 13.78
N ILE A 81 16.35 9.39 12.57
CA ILE A 81 16.85 10.12 11.39
C ILE A 81 16.42 11.59 11.41
N VAL A 82 15.12 11.85 11.58
CA VAL A 82 14.52 13.20 11.41
C VAL A 82 14.25 13.90 12.75
N GLY A 83 14.51 13.21 13.87
CA GLY A 83 14.24 13.69 15.22
C GLY A 83 12.85 13.31 15.73
N LYS A 84 12.68 13.34 17.05
CA LYS A 84 11.48 12.81 17.74
C LYS A 84 10.17 13.47 17.34
N VAL A 85 10.16 14.80 17.16
CA VAL A 85 8.94 15.56 16.83
C VAL A 85 8.49 15.27 15.39
N ILE A 86 9.41 15.35 14.43
CA ILE A 86 9.11 15.13 13.01
C ILE A 86 8.83 13.64 12.75
N GLY A 87 9.60 12.74 13.36
CA GLY A 87 9.38 11.30 13.27
C GLY A 87 8.03 10.87 13.84
N TRP A 88 7.57 11.50 14.93
CA TRP A 88 6.22 11.25 15.47
C TRP A 88 5.12 11.73 14.51
N LEU A 89 5.28 12.91 13.90
CA LEU A 89 4.33 13.40 12.90
C LEU A 89 4.27 12.48 11.67
N LEU A 90 5.43 12.05 11.15
CA LEU A 90 5.52 11.08 10.05
C LEU A 90 4.85 9.76 10.39
N SER A 91 5.05 9.27 11.62
CA SER A 91 4.40 8.06 12.12
C SER A 91 2.88 8.19 12.10
N LEU A 92 2.35 9.32 12.56
CA LEU A 92 0.92 9.59 12.58
C LEU A 92 0.34 9.71 11.16
N LEU A 93 1.05 10.38 10.26
CA LEU A 93 0.66 10.49 8.85
C LEU A 93 0.58 9.12 8.18
N ILE A 94 1.52 8.21 8.45
CA ILE A 94 1.49 6.85 7.91
C ILE A 94 0.33 6.03 8.47
N ILE A 95 0.03 6.16 9.77
CA ILE A 95 -1.14 5.50 10.37
C ILE A 95 -2.42 5.99 9.68
N PHE A 96 -2.58 7.30 9.52
CA PHE A 96 -3.75 7.88 8.86
C PHE A 96 -3.84 7.48 7.38
N TYR A 97 -2.70 7.41 6.70
CA TYR A 97 -2.62 6.94 5.32
C TYR A 97 -3.13 5.49 5.20
N PHE A 98 -2.62 4.56 6.02
CA PHE A 98 -3.08 3.17 5.99
C PHE A 98 -4.54 3.01 6.40
N LEU A 99 -5.03 3.81 7.35
CA LEU A 99 -6.44 3.80 7.75
C LEU A 99 -7.33 4.24 6.57
N THR A 100 -6.99 5.35 5.92
CA THR A 100 -7.74 5.86 4.75
C THR A 100 -7.66 4.88 3.58
N LEU A 101 -6.49 4.28 3.36
CA LEU A 101 -6.30 3.28 2.31
C LEU A 101 -7.16 2.04 2.57
N SER A 102 -7.20 1.52 3.80
CA SER A 102 -8.05 0.37 4.13
C SER A 102 -9.55 0.67 3.91
N ALA A 103 -10.01 1.86 4.27
CA ALA A 103 -11.39 2.29 4.03
C ALA A 103 -11.70 2.41 2.51
N PHE A 104 -10.73 2.90 1.73
CA PHE A 104 -10.84 2.97 0.28
C PHE A 104 -10.94 1.57 -0.35
N GLU A 105 -10.07 0.65 0.04
CA GLU A 105 -10.06 -0.74 -0.44
C GLU A 105 -11.41 -1.44 -0.18
N ILE A 106 -11.94 -1.33 1.04
CA ILE A 106 -13.25 -1.90 1.39
C ILE A 106 -14.36 -1.31 0.52
N ARG A 107 -14.33 0.01 0.27
CA ARG A 107 -15.35 0.68 -0.55
C ARG A 107 -15.30 0.23 -2.01
N VAL A 108 -14.12 0.19 -2.61
CA VAL A 108 -13.96 -0.27 -4.00
C VAL A 108 -14.41 -1.71 -4.14
N LEU A 109 -14.01 -2.57 -3.20
CA LEU A 109 -14.37 -3.98 -3.25
C LEU A 109 -15.88 -4.22 -3.07
N ALA A 110 -16.54 -3.43 -2.22
CA ALA A 110 -17.99 -3.47 -2.07
C ALA A 110 -18.73 -2.99 -3.33
N GLU A 111 -18.22 -1.97 -4.02
CA GLU A 111 -18.78 -1.48 -5.28
C GLU A 111 -18.65 -2.50 -6.41
N VAL A 112 -17.46 -3.10 -6.57
CA VAL A 112 -17.22 -4.17 -7.55
C VAL A 112 -18.10 -5.38 -7.23
N THR A 113 -18.19 -5.80 -5.97
CA THR A 113 -19.01 -6.95 -5.58
C THR A 113 -20.50 -6.68 -5.79
N GLY A 114 -20.98 -5.49 -5.43
CA GLY A 114 -22.34 -5.06 -5.71
C GLY A 114 -22.64 -5.10 -7.21
N PHE A 115 -21.78 -4.50 -8.04
CA PHE A 115 -22.02 -4.43 -9.48
C PHE A 115 -21.94 -5.79 -10.20
N TYR A 116 -21.00 -6.67 -9.81
CA TYR A 116 -20.75 -7.92 -10.55
C TYR A 116 -21.38 -9.18 -9.95
N LEU A 117 -21.69 -9.20 -8.66
CA LEU A 117 -22.21 -10.40 -7.98
C LEU A 117 -23.56 -10.19 -7.30
N LEU A 118 -23.82 -8.99 -6.76
CA LEU A 118 -24.90 -8.75 -5.80
C LEU A 118 -25.60 -7.40 -6.04
N GLU A 119 -26.11 -7.16 -7.26
CA GLU A 119 -26.65 -5.84 -7.70
C GLU A 119 -27.72 -5.27 -6.76
N ASP A 120 -28.60 -6.12 -6.21
CA ASP A 120 -29.72 -5.70 -5.36
C ASP A 120 -29.39 -5.72 -3.85
N THR A 121 -28.17 -6.10 -3.46
CA THR A 121 -27.82 -6.21 -2.04
C THR A 121 -27.34 -4.86 -1.49
N PRO A 122 -27.87 -4.38 -0.35
CA PRO A 122 -27.45 -3.10 0.19
C PRO A 122 -25.97 -3.15 0.62
N THR A 123 -25.24 -2.07 0.35
CA THR A 123 -23.78 -2.01 0.49
C THR A 123 -23.28 -2.38 1.89
N TRP A 124 -24.04 -2.05 2.95
CA TRP A 124 -23.66 -2.39 4.32
C TRP A 124 -23.56 -3.92 4.55
N ALA A 125 -24.41 -4.72 3.89
CA ALA A 125 -24.42 -6.17 4.02
C ALA A 125 -23.22 -6.81 3.30
N ILE A 126 -22.71 -6.16 2.25
CA ILE A 126 -21.50 -6.57 1.52
C ILE A 126 -20.24 -6.18 2.33
N ILE A 127 -20.23 -5.01 2.96
CA ILE A 127 -19.07 -4.52 3.74
C ILE A 127 -18.85 -5.32 5.02
N MET A 128 -19.93 -5.70 5.74
CA MET A 128 -19.86 -6.43 7.01
C MET A 128 -18.92 -7.65 7.00
N PRO A 129 -19.03 -8.60 6.05
CA PRO A 129 -18.11 -9.75 6.00
C PRO A 129 -16.69 -9.40 5.56
N MET A 130 -16.45 -8.24 4.94
CA MET A 130 -15.11 -7.80 4.53
C MET A 130 -14.33 -7.13 5.65
N MET A 131 -15.00 -6.71 6.71
CA MET A 131 -14.38 -6.09 7.89
C MET A 131 -13.85 -7.10 8.92
N TRP A 132 -14.12 -8.40 8.74
CA TRP A 132 -13.70 -9.49 9.63
C TRP A 132 -12.52 -10.26 9.03
#